data_AF-A0A7S0J1L9-F1
#
_entry.id   AF-A0A7S0J1L9-F1
#
_cell.length_a   1.000
_cell.length_b   1.000
_cell.length_c   1.000
_cell.angle_alpha   90.00
_cell.angle_beta   90.00
_cell.angle_gamma   90.00
#
_symmetry.space_group_name_H-M   'P 1'
#
loop_
_entity.id
_entity.type
_entity.pdbx_description
1 polymer ?
#
loop_
_entity_poly.entity_id
_entity_poly.type
_entity_poly.pdbx_seq_one_letter_code
_entity_poly.pdbx_strand_id
1 'polypeptide(L)'
;RVPRSVSGRVLPVCRVPAAELSVSAFVAEFESRRVPVVISGLPVLRGERWSVDSLHRVLGQKQVEVRVRSDSSCEWAGLERSTPLTVGEFIDEMRMCSARSGEPLTRTLTLTLT
;
A
#
# COMPACT_ATOMS: atom_id res chain seq x y z
N ARG A 1 12.51 27.23 10.65
CA ARG A 1 11.43 27.02 11.66
C ARG A 1 10.60 25.85 11.19
N VAL A 2 10.64 24.71 11.89
CA VAL A 2 9.77 23.56 11.57
C VAL A 2 8.35 23.91 12.04
N PRO A 3 7.32 23.79 11.19
CA PRO A 3 5.95 24.06 11.60
C PRO A 3 5.54 23.06 12.68
N ARG A 4 5.02 23.58 13.80
CA ARG A 4 4.48 22.79 14.90
C ARG A 4 3.35 21.89 14.38
N SER A 5 3.46 20.59 14.66
CA SER A 5 2.42 19.59 14.38
C SER A 5 1.08 20.04 14.98
N VAL A 6 0.05 20.13 14.16
CA VAL A 6 -1.33 20.38 14.61
C VAL A 6 -1.89 19.03 15.05
N SER A 7 -1.69 18.69 16.32
CA SER A 7 -2.12 17.42 16.89
C SER A 7 -3.64 17.19 16.74
N GLY A 8 -4.02 16.05 16.16
CA GLY A 8 -5.32 15.41 16.39
C GLY A 8 -6.51 15.81 15.51
N ARG A 9 -6.35 16.67 14.48
CA ARG A 9 -7.46 16.98 13.57
C ARG A 9 -7.57 15.93 12.47
N VAL A 10 -8.71 15.26 12.40
CA VAL A 10 -9.10 14.49 11.20
C VAL A 10 -9.19 15.47 10.04
N LEU A 11 -8.27 15.36 9.10
CA LEU A 11 -8.29 16.18 7.88
C LEU A 11 -9.34 15.58 6.93
N PRO A 12 -10.35 16.35 6.51
CA PRO A 12 -11.32 15.86 5.55
C PRO A 12 -10.62 15.61 4.21
N VAL A 13 -10.72 14.38 3.71
CA VAL A 13 -10.26 14.01 2.36
C VAL A 13 -11.48 13.97 1.45
N CYS A 14 -11.42 14.72 0.35
CA CYS A 14 -12.48 14.74 -0.65
C CYS A 14 -12.62 13.35 -1.31
N ARG A 15 -13.85 12.93 -1.56
CA ARG A 15 -14.16 11.67 -2.25
C ARG A 15 -15.05 11.98 -3.44
N VAL A 16 -14.62 11.59 -4.64
CA VAL A 16 -15.33 11.92 -5.88
C VAL A 16 -15.47 10.65 -6.74
N PRO A 17 -16.67 10.36 -7.28
CA PRO A 17 -16.83 9.28 -8.26
C PRO A 17 -16.08 9.59 -9.56
N ALA A 18 -15.41 8.59 -10.14
CA ALA A 18 -14.70 8.73 -11.41
C ALA A 18 -15.61 9.18 -12.57
N ALA A 19 -16.89 8.80 -12.53
CA ALA A 19 -17.88 9.21 -13.52
C ALA A 19 -18.15 10.73 -13.54
N GLU A 20 -17.84 11.43 -12.44
CA GLU A 20 -18.10 12.85 -12.24
C GLU A 20 -16.82 13.70 -12.34
N LEU A 21 -15.66 13.08 -12.53
CA LEU A 21 -14.36 13.76 -12.49
C LEU A 21 -13.63 13.64 -13.83
N SER A 22 -13.62 14.74 -14.59
CA SER A 22 -12.77 14.82 -15.78
C SER A 22 -11.30 15.02 -15.39
N VAL A 23 -10.38 14.64 -16.29
CA VAL A 23 -8.94 14.84 -16.07
C VAL A 23 -8.61 16.31 -15.86
N SER A 24 -9.19 17.22 -16.67
CA SER A 24 -8.95 18.66 -16.54
C SER A 24 -9.44 19.21 -15.19
N ALA A 25 -10.61 18.74 -14.72
CA ALA A 25 -11.12 19.11 -13.39
C ALA A 25 -10.22 18.57 -12.27
N PHE A 26 -9.74 17.33 -12.39
CA PHE A 26 -8.79 16.76 -11.43
C PHE A 26 -7.50 17.58 -11.32
N VAL A 27 -6.90 17.92 -12.46
CA VAL A 27 -5.66 18.70 -12.52
C VAL A 27 -5.88 20.09 -11.89
N ALA A 28 -6.96 20.76 -12.27
CA ALA A 28 -7.27 22.10 -11.80
C ALA A 28 -7.56 22.13 -10.28
N GLU A 29 -8.34 21.18 -9.76
CA GLU A 29 -8.86 21.25 -8.40
C GLU A 29 -7.99 20.55 -7.35
N PHE A 30 -7.32 19.45 -7.70
CA PHE A 30 -6.59 18.62 -6.74
C PHE A 30 -5.09 18.63 -6.98
N GLU A 31 -4.63 18.39 -8.21
CA GLU A 31 -3.20 18.29 -8.51
C GLU A 31 -2.49 19.64 -8.34
N SER A 32 -2.99 20.69 -8.99
CA SER A 32 -2.37 22.02 -8.96
C SER A 32 -2.27 22.58 -7.53
N ARG A 33 -3.25 22.24 -6.70
CA ARG A 33 -3.37 22.66 -5.30
C ARG A 33 -2.67 21.71 -4.33
N ARG A 34 -2.15 20.57 -4.82
CA ARG A 34 -1.51 19.51 -4.02
C ARG A 34 -2.38 19.01 -2.86
N VAL A 35 -3.68 18.85 -3.13
CA VAL A 35 -4.67 18.37 -2.15
C VAL A 35 -4.99 16.90 -2.43
N PRO A 36 -4.96 16.02 -1.40
CA PRO A 36 -5.31 14.61 -1.59
C PRO A 36 -6.80 14.45 -1.90
N VAL A 37 -7.12 13.51 -2.79
CA VAL A 37 -8.48 13.11 -3.16
C VAL A 37 -8.55 11.60 -3.31
N VAL A 38 -9.69 11.01 -2.93
CA VAL A 38 -10.00 9.61 -3.19
C VAL A 38 -10.98 9.54 -4.35
N ILE A 39 -10.54 8.93 -5.45
CA ILE A 39 -11.38 8.74 -6.64
C ILE A 39 -11.96 7.32 -6.59
N SER A 40 -13.29 7.20 -6.52
CA SER A 40 -13.98 5.91 -6.46
C SER A 40 -14.50 5.49 -7.84
N GLY A 41 -14.67 4.19 -8.06
CA GLY A 41 -15.29 3.69 -9.30
C GLY A 41 -14.43 3.87 -10.56
N LEU A 42 -13.11 4.04 -10.42
CA LEU A 42 -12.20 3.96 -11.57
C LEU A 42 -12.39 2.62 -12.27
N PRO A 43 -12.47 2.59 -13.61
CA PRO A 43 -12.53 1.34 -14.35
C PRO A 43 -11.19 0.61 -14.15
N VAL A 44 -11.15 -0.34 -13.22
CA VAL A 44 -10.00 -1.24 -13.09
C VAL A 44 -9.92 -2.03 -14.39
N LEU A 45 -8.78 -1.96 -15.07
CA LEU A 45 -8.53 -2.70 -16.31
C LEU A 45 -8.98 -4.15 -16.11
N ARG A 46 -9.87 -4.65 -16.98
CA ARG A 46 -10.47 -5.99 -16.92
C ARG A 46 -9.47 -7.13 -17.20
N GLY A 47 -8.19 -6.94 -16.87
CA GLY A 47 -7.17 -7.98 -16.92
C GLY A 47 -7.34 -8.99 -15.78
N GLU A 48 -6.37 -9.90 -15.63
CA GLU A 48 -6.33 -10.80 -14.48
C GLU A 48 -6.44 -9.96 -13.20
N ARG A 49 -7.48 -10.24 -12.41
CA ARG A 49 -7.60 -9.67 -11.07
C ARG A 49 -6.29 -9.95 -10.35
N TRP A 50 -5.75 -8.94 -9.67
CA TRP A 50 -4.58 -9.04 -8.81
C TRP A 50 -4.94 -9.87 -7.57
N SER A 51 -5.20 -11.15 -7.78
CA SER A 51 -5.42 -12.13 -6.74
C SER A 51 -4.07 -12.59 -6.20
N VAL A 52 -4.06 -13.04 -4.95
CA VAL A 52 -2.85 -13.61 -4.34
C VAL A 52 -2.30 -14.76 -5.19
N ASP A 53 -3.17 -15.61 -5.76
CA ASP A 53 -2.76 -16.70 -6.65
C ASP A 53 -2.18 -16.20 -7.97
N SER A 54 -2.79 -15.16 -8.57
CA SER A 54 -2.26 -14.53 -9.79
C SER A 54 -0.87 -13.96 -9.54
N LEU A 55 -0.67 -13.26 -8.43
CA LEU A 55 0.61 -12.67 -8.05
C LEU A 55 1.66 -13.75 -7.76
N HIS A 56 1.29 -14.81 -7.03
CA HIS A 56 2.16 -15.95 -6.78
C HIS A 56 2.61 -16.62 -8.09
N ARG A 57 1.69 -16.84 -9.02
CA ARG A 57 1.99 -17.47 -10.31
C ARG A 57 2.85 -16.60 -11.23
N VAL A 58 2.54 -15.30 -11.33
CA VAL A 58 3.20 -14.39 -12.29
C VAL A 58 4.53 -13.86 -11.75
N LEU A 59 4.59 -13.55 -10.46
CA LEU A 59 5.72 -12.86 -9.82
C LEU A 59 6.43 -13.71 -8.77
N GLY A 60 6.03 -14.96 -8.56
CA GLY A 60 6.50 -15.79 -7.44
C GLY A 60 8.01 -15.90 -7.29
N GLN A 61 8.78 -15.78 -8.39
CA GLN A 61 10.24 -15.85 -8.39
C GLN A 61 10.94 -14.48 -8.27
N LYS A 62 10.19 -13.37 -8.22
CA LYS A 62 10.76 -12.02 -8.09
C LYS A 62 11.17 -11.79 -6.64
N GLN A 63 12.42 -11.40 -6.42
CA GLN A 63 12.90 -10.98 -5.10
C GLN A 63 12.39 -9.59 -4.75
N VAL A 64 12.05 -9.42 -3.48
CA VAL A 64 11.45 -8.19 -2.94
C VAL A 64 12.04 -7.87 -1.57
N GLU A 65 12.12 -6.57 -1.25
CA GLU A 65 12.48 -6.12 0.09
C GLU A 65 11.25 -6.27 1.00
N VAL A 66 11.43 -6.97 2.11
CA VAL A 66 10.39 -7.16 3.11
C VAL A 66 10.71 -6.32 4.32
N ARG A 67 9.69 -5.68 4.87
CA ARG A 67 9.80 -4.95 6.12
C ARG A 67 8.95 -5.58 7.20
N VAL A 68 9.52 -5.68 8.39
CA VAL A 68 8.92 -6.34 9.53
C VAL A 68 8.77 -5.32 10.64
N ARG A 69 7.64 -5.35 11.33
CA ARG A 69 7.43 -4.50 12.50
C ARG A 69 8.41 -4.87 13.60
N SER A 70 9.03 -3.87 14.19
CA SER A 70 9.92 -4.03 15.34
C SER A 70 9.58 -2.98 16.39
N ASP A 71 9.39 -3.42 17.63
CA ASP A 71 9.11 -2.51 18.75
C ASP A 71 10.34 -1.68 19.14
N SER A 72 11.53 -2.08 18.70
CA SER A 72 12.77 -1.32 18.84
C SER A 72 13.10 -0.48 17.60
N SER A 73 12.23 -0.48 16.58
CA SER A 73 12.43 0.30 15.35
C SER A 73 12.52 1.79 15.65
N CYS A 74 13.53 2.44 15.08
CA CYS A 74 13.65 3.89 15.10
C CYS A 74 13.09 4.54 13.82
N GLU A 75 12.70 3.73 12.82
CA GLU A 75 12.05 4.18 11.60
C GLU A 75 10.62 4.70 11.84
N TRP A 76 10.22 5.69 11.06
CA TRP A 76 8.96 6.44 11.21
C TRP A 76 7.68 5.59 11.14
N ALA A 77 7.76 4.39 10.54
CA ALA A 77 6.65 3.45 10.43
C ALA A 77 6.74 2.28 11.41
N GLY A 78 7.78 2.22 12.27
CA GLY A 78 8.04 1.07 13.13
C GLY A 78 8.42 -0.20 12.35
N LEU A 79 8.90 -0.05 11.12
CA LEU A 79 9.18 -1.12 10.18
C LEU A 79 10.68 -1.14 9.85
N GLU A 80 11.34 -2.25 10.13
CA GLU A 80 12.76 -2.46 9.84
C GLU A 80 12.93 -3.33 8.61
N ARG A 81 14.07 -3.16 7.92
CA ARG A 81 14.44 -4.03 6.79
C ARG A 81 14.65 -5.45 7.28
N SER A 82 14.13 -6.39 6.51
CA SER A 82 14.35 -7.82 6.72
C SER A 82 15.10 -8.45 5.55
N THR A 83 15.38 -9.73 5.68
CA THR A 83 15.98 -10.54 4.62
C THR A 83 15.09 -10.48 3.38
N PRO A 84 15.64 -10.13 2.21
CA PRO A 84 14.91 -10.23 0.95
C PRO A 84 14.42 -11.66 0.73
N LEU A 85 13.22 -11.78 0.20
CA LEU A 85 12.60 -13.07 -0.14
C LEU A 85 11.81 -12.90 -1.44
N THR A 86 11.38 -14.01 -2.01
CA THR A 86 10.58 -13.98 -3.23
C THR A 86 9.11 -13.68 -2.93
N VAL A 87 8.39 -13.11 -3.90
CA VAL A 87 6.93 -12.89 -3.76
C VAL A 87 6.20 -14.19 -3.40
N GLY A 88 6.66 -15.33 -3.94
CA GLY A 88 6.08 -16.64 -3.65
C GLY A 88 6.25 -17.03 -2.18
N GLU A 89 7.48 -16.97 -1.67
CA GLU A 89 7.79 -17.26 -0.27
C GLU A 89 6.99 -16.37 0.68
N PHE A 90 6.84 -15.08 0.37
CA PHE A 90 6.03 -14.17 1.19
C PHE A 90 4.58 -14.63 1.29
N ILE A 91 3.99 -14.97 0.15
CA ILE A 91 2.59 -15.37 0.05
C ILE A 91 2.35 -16.68 0.80
N ASP A 92 3.29 -17.61 0.70
CA ASP A 92 3.21 -18.88 1.42
C ASP A 92 3.33 -18.68 2.93
N GLU A 93 4.26 -17.83 3.41
CA GLU A 93 4.34 -17.44 4.82
C GLU A 93 3.03 -16.80 5.32
N MET A 94 2.48 -15.87 4.54
CA MET A 94 1.22 -15.17 4.86
C MET A 94 0.06 -16.16 5.07
N ARG A 95 -0.02 -17.19 4.22
CA ARG A 95 -1.01 -18.27 4.33
C ARG A 95 -0.79 -19.13 5.56
N MET A 96 0.45 -19.49 5.86
CA MET A 96 0.79 -20.29 7.03
C MET A 96 0.51 -19.57 8.35
N CYS A 97 0.77 -18.27 8.44
CA CYS A 97 0.46 -17.47 9.63
C CYS A 97 -1.05 -17.33 9.83
N SER A 98 -1.80 -17.10 8.75
CA SER A 98 -3.26 -16.98 8.80
C SER A 98 -3.94 -18.28 9.28
N ALA A 99 -3.31 -19.43 9.07
CA ALA A 99 -3.80 -20.73 9.52
C ALA A 99 -3.43 -21.07 10.98
N ARG A 100 -2.47 -20.37 11.60
CA ARG A 100 -1.84 -20.77 12.87
C ARG A 100 -2.15 -19.86 14.05
N SER A 101 -2.53 -18.61 13.82
CA SER A 101 -2.72 -17.63 14.88
C SER A 101 -3.78 -16.63 14.46
N GLY A 102 -4.78 -16.40 15.32
CA GLY A 102 -5.68 -15.24 15.20
C GLY A 102 -4.99 -13.89 15.44
N GLU A 103 -3.66 -13.82 15.31
CA GLU A 103 -2.90 -12.59 15.39
C GLU A 103 -2.61 -12.04 13.98
N PRO A 104 -2.80 -10.73 13.77
CA PRO A 104 -2.58 -10.10 12.48
C PRO A 104 -1.09 -10.12 12.10
N LEU A 105 -0.81 -10.46 10.85
CA LEU A 105 0.53 -10.46 10.26
C LEU A 105 1.24 -9.12 10.44
N THR A 106 2.45 -9.17 11.03
CA THR A 106 3.30 -8.00 11.31
C THR A 106 4.29 -7.66 10.20
N ARG A 107 4.14 -8.25 9.01
CA ARG A 107 5.05 -8.09 7.87
C ARG A 107 4.38 -7.37 6.71
N THR A 108 5.09 -6.41 6.10
CA THR A 108 4.63 -5.64 4.93
C THR A 108 5.61 -5.84 3.77
N LEU A 109 5.08 -6.14 2.58
CA LEU A 109 5.87 -6.17 1.34
C LEU A 109 6.02 -4.77 0.75
N THR A 110 7.24 -4.43 0.33
CA THR A 110 7.49 -3.24 -0.50
C THR A 110 8.04 -3.69 -1.85
N LEU A 111 7.27 -3.42 -2.92
CA LEU A 111 7.72 -3.63 -4.29
C LEU A 111 8.31 -2.32 -4.83
N THR A 112 9.62 -2.29 -5.05
CA THR A 112 10.28 -1.17 -5.72
C THR A 112 10.31 -1.47 -7.22
N LEU A 113 9.53 -0.72 -8.02
CA LEU A 113 9.62 -0.76 -9.48
C LEU A 113 10.86 0.04 -9.90
N THR A 114 11.91 -0.67 -10.32
CA THR A 114 13.12 -0.09 -10.96
C THR A 114 12.94 -0.02 -12.46
#